data_AF-A0A2U2S2W0-F1
#
_entry.id   AF-A0A2U2S2W0-F1
#
_cell.length_a   1.000
_cell.length_b   1.000
_cell.length_c   1.000
_cell.angle_alpha   90.00
_cell.angle_beta   90.00
_cell.angle_gamma   90.00
#
_symmetry.space_group_name_H-M   'P 1'
#
loop_
_entity.id
_entity.type
_entity.pdbx_description
1 polymer ?
#
loop_
_entity_poly.entity_id
_entity_poly.type
_entity_poly.pdbx_seq_one_letter_code
_entity_poly.pdbx_strand_id
1 'polypeptide(L)'
;MMFRFSRLLWALTLLSLPITSFRYMPFMGAGTFVRPLALYPLAILLMVLFFRLWRREISFPRLGSWTVLTAFTLAAIASTALGATLNPIELRGVEYWERAVRAFITLAIGLAFFLAAAWMNQNEEQVKFSVRWLMVGLVGHILWGGIQLYGLNYGYRAELREIQELFSMRGLVQNRRVSGFAFEPSWLAGQLAVLYLPWLVAQILTT
;
A
#
# COMPACT_ATOMS: atom_id res chain seq x y z
N MET A 1 19.01 13.98 13.90
CA MET A 1 17.89 13.23 14.54
C MET A 1 16.75 12.96 13.55
N MET A 2 16.20 13.97 12.88
CA MET A 2 15.08 13.84 11.93
C MET A 2 15.32 12.84 10.78
N PHE A 3 16.55 12.71 10.28
CA PHE A 3 16.88 11.71 9.25
C PHE A 3 16.72 10.26 9.71
N ARG A 4 17.15 9.93 10.93
CA ARG A 4 16.97 8.58 11.50
C ARG A 4 15.49 8.29 11.74
N PHE A 5 14.74 9.30 12.16
CA PHE A 5 13.30 9.19 12.34
C PHE A 5 12.56 8.94 11.01
N SER A 6 12.91 9.66 9.93
CA SER A 6 12.34 9.38 8.61
C SER A 6 12.69 7.98 8.09
N ARG A 7 13.92 7.48 8.34
CA ARG A 7 14.30 6.10 8.00
C ARG A 7 13.47 5.08 8.78
N LEU A 8 13.22 5.31 10.06
CA LEU A 8 12.37 4.44 10.89
C LEU A 8 10.93 4.41 10.37
N LEU A 9 10.31 5.57 10.14
CA LEU A 9 8.95 5.65 9.62
C LEU A 9 8.82 4.99 8.25
N TRP A 10 9.84 5.14 7.40
CA TRP A 10 9.89 4.46 6.10
C TRP A 10 10.01 2.94 6.23
N ALA A 11 10.86 2.44 7.12
CA ALA A 11 10.94 1.02 7.43
C ALA A 11 9.61 0.46 7.93
N LEU A 12 8.93 1.17 8.84
CA LEU A 12 7.59 0.81 9.32
C LEU A 12 6.55 0.81 8.20
N THR A 13 6.63 1.78 7.28
CA THR A 13 5.76 1.85 6.10
C THR A 13 5.94 0.61 5.23
N LEU A 14 7.19 0.27 4.89
CA LEU A 14 7.50 -0.90 4.06
C LEU A 14 7.10 -2.22 4.72
N LEU A 15 7.38 -2.36 6.02
CA LEU A 15 7.03 -3.54 6.80
C LEU A 15 5.51 -3.79 6.87
N SER A 16 4.72 -2.72 6.86
CA SER A 16 3.26 -2.77 6.98
C SER A 16 2.51 -2.79 5.64
N LEU A 17 3.21 -2.68 4.51
CA LEU A 17 2.61 -2.85 3.17
C LEU A 17 1.81 -4.15 2.97
N PRO A 18 2.20 -5.31 3.51
CA PRO A 18 1.42 -6.53 3.34
C PRO A 18 0.03 -6.48 4.00
N ILE A 19 -0.18 -5.61 5.01
CA ILE A 19 -1.43 -5.51 5.75
C ILE A 19 -2.36 -4.51 5.05
N THR A 20 -3.27 -5.03 4.23
CA THR A 20 -4.09 -4.22 3.30
C THR A 20 -5.49 -3.88 3.79
N SER A 21 -5.93 -4.44 4.93
CA SER A 21 -7.30 -4.28 5.45
C SER A 21 -7.35 -4.10 6.96
N PHE A 22 -6.59 -3.14 7.46
CA PHE A 22 -6.46 -2.86 8.89
C PHE A 22 -7.79 -2.45 9.54
N ARG A 23 -8.13 -3.11 10.64
CA ARG A 23 -9.42 -2.93 11.35
C ARG A 23 -9.58 -1.55 11.96
N TYR A 24 -8.53 -1.02 12.57
CA TYR A 24 -8.60 0.20 13.38
C TYR A 24 -8.44 1.50 12.56
N MET A 25 -8.86 1.50 11.29
CA MET A 25 -8.84 2.68 10.43
C MET A 25 -10.25 3.31 10.33
N PRO A 26 -10.55 4.37 11.09
CA PRO A 26 -11.92 4.91 11.22
C PRO A 26 -12.35 5.79 10.03
N PHE A 27 -11.40 6.30 9.23
CA PHE A 27 -11.64 7.41 8.30
C PHE A 27 -12.08 7.01 6.88
N MET A 28 -12.17 5.72 6.56
CA MET A 28 -12.43 5.25 5.18
C MET A 28 -13.90 4.92 4.87
N GLY A 29 -14.83 5.12 5.81
CA GLY A 29 -16.25 4.82 5.62
C GLY A 29 -16.57 3.33 5.67
N ALA A 30 -17.83 3.00 6.01
CA ALA A 30 -18.27 1.62 6.27
C ALA A 30 -18.15 0.67 5.05
N GLY A 31 -18.19 1.21 3.83
CA GLY A 31 -18.11 0.43 2.58
C GLY A 31 -16.70 0.23 2.01
N THR A 32 -15.65 0.83 2.60
CA THR A 32 -14.29 0.71 2.07
C THR A 32 -13.52 -0.41 2.77
N PHE A 33 -13.20 -1.45 2.00
CA PHE A 33 -12.49 -2.64 2.49
C PHE A 33 -10.96 -2.51 2.43
N VAL A 34 -10.43 -1.67 1.53
CA VAL A 34 -8.99 -1.42 1.39
C VAL A 34 -8.59 -0.38 2.44
N ARG A 35 -7.90 -0.82 3.50
CA ARG A 35 -7.45 0.03 4.62
C ARG A 35 -6.00 -0.29 4.97
N PRO A 36 -5.02 0.13 4.15
CA PRO A 36 -3.63 -0.29 4.33
C PRO A 36 -3.05 0.25 5.64
N LEU A 37 -2.48 -0.63 6.48
CA LEU A 37 -1.83 -0.21 7.73
C LEU A 37 -0.69 0.77 7.46
N ALA A 38 -0.01 0.61 6.33
CA ALA A 38 1.08 1.47 5.87
C ALA A 38 0.71 2.95 5.74
N LEU A 39 -0.57 3.31 5.67
CA LEU A 39 -1.00 4.71 5.63
C LEU A 39 -0.66 5.48 6.91
N TYR A 40 -0.65 4.84 8.09
CA TYR A 40 -0.30 5.49 9.35
C TYR A 40 1.16 5.98 9.38
N PRO A 41 2.17 5.10 9.26
CA PRO A 41 3.56 5.53 9.25
C PRO A 41 3.87 6.42 8.04
N LEU A 42 3.22 6.19 6.89
CA LEU A 42 3.38 7.03 5.70
C LEU A 42 2.88 8.46 5.93
N ALA A 43 1.72 8.66 6.54
CA ALA A 43 1.19 9.99 6.80
C ALA A 43 2.15 10.80 7.68
N ILE A 44 2.64 10.20 8.76
CA ILE A 44 3.64 10.83 9.65
C ILE A 44 4.95 11.08 8.88
N LEU A 45 5.39 10.11 8.06
CA LEU A 45 6.60 10.27 7.24
C LEU A 45 6.48 11.46 6.30
N LEU A 46 5.35 11.62 5.61
CA LEU A 46 5.13 12.75 4.71
C LEU A 46 5.13 14.07 5.46
N MET A 47 4.51 14.16 6.64
CA MET A 47 4.58 15.38 7.46
C MET A 47 6.04 15.74 7.80
N VAL A 48 6.84 14.75 8.19
CA VAL A 48 8.28 14.93 8.47
C VAL A 48 9.03 15.35 7.19
N LEU A 49 8.77 14.72 6.05
CA LEU A 49 9.43 15.03 4.78
C LEU A 49 9.05 16.43 4.28
N PHE A 50 7.78 16.83 4.34
CA PHE A 50 7.35 18.18 4.00
C PHE A 50 7.97 19.23 4.91
N PHE A 51 8.08 18.95 6.22
CA PHE A 51 8.76 19.84 7.14
C PHE A 51 10.27 19.98 6.82
N ARG A 52 10.93 18.89 6.45
CA ARG A 52 12.33 18.89 5.99
C ARG A 52 12.51 19.65 4.68
N LEU A 53 11.56 19.51 3.76
CA LEU A 53 11.54 20.25 2.50
C LEU A 53 11.37 21.75 2.75
N TRP A 54 10.45 22.13 3.65
CA TRP A 54 10.25 23.52 4.07
C TRP A 54 11.53 24.12 4.66
N ARG A 55 12.24 23.35 5.48
CA ARG A 55 13.56 23.71 6.04
C ARG A 55 14.71 23.65 5.03
N ARG A 56 14.43 23.29 3.77
CA ARG A 56 15.41 23.11 2.69
C ARG A 56 16.51 22.09 3.01
N GLU A 57 16.23 21.14 3.91
CA GLU A 57 17.14 20.04 4.25
C GLU A 57 17.16 18.94 3.18
N ILE A 58 16.10 18.86 2.38
CA ILE A 58 15.98 17.94 1.25
C ILE A 58 15.53 18.71 0.02
N SER A 59 15.91 18.23 -1.16
CA SER A 59 15.46 18.75 -2.44
C SER A 59 14.33 17.90 -3.01
N PHE A 60 13.58 18.47 -3.94
CA PHE A 60 12.57 17.72 -4.68
C PHE A 60 13.26 16.70 -5.61
N PRO A 61 12.86 15.42 -5.59
CA PRO A 61 13.55 14.38 -6.33
C PRO A 61 13.31 14.57 -7.82
N ARG A 62 14.39 14.59 -8.62
CA ARG A 62 14.31 14.71 -10.08
C ARG A 62 14.18 13.32 -10.68
N LEU A 63 12.94 12.86 -10.89
CA LEU A 63 12.64 11.56 -11.47
C LEU A 63 12.06 11.70 -12.88
N GLY A 64 12.49 10.87 -13.83
CA GLY A 64 11.88 10.80 -15.16
C GLY A 64 10.40 10.38 -15.12
N SER A 65 9.99 9.67 -14.06
CA SER A 65 8.62 9.22 -13.84
C SER A 65 7.61 10.35 -13.58
N TRP A 66 8.06 11.58 -13.30
CA TRP A 66 7.17 12.73 -13.13
C TRP A 66 6.32 13.00 -14.37
N THR A 67 6.87 12.78 -15.56
CA THR A 67 6.14 12.95 -16.82
C THR A 67 4.96 11.99 -16.90
N VAL A 68 5.18 10.71 -16.62
CA VAL A 68 4.14 9.67 -16.67
C VAL A 68 3.07 9.93 -15.62
N LEU A 69 3.47 10.29 -14.39
CA LEU A 69 2.53 10.57 -13.31
C LEU A 69 1.67 11.81 -13.58
N THR A 70 2.29 12.85 -14.17
CA THR A 70 1.58 14.07 -14.57
C THR A 70 0.60 13.75 -15.70
N ALA A 71 1.04 13.02 -16.73
CA ALA A 71 0.18 12.62 -17.84
C ALA A 71 -1.01 11.77 -17.36
N PHE A 72 -0.77 10.81 -16.46
CA PHE A 72 -1.82 9.99 -15.86
C PHE A 72 -2.82 10.82 -15.04
N THR A 73 -2.32 11.76 -14.23
CA THR A 73 -3.15 12.66 -13.41
C THR A 73 -4.00 13.56 -14.29
N LEU A 74 -3.42 14.16 -15.35
CA LEU A 74 -4.15 14.97 -16.32
C LEU A 74 -5.19 14.15 -17.07
N ALA A 75 -4.87 12.92 -17.47
CA ALA A 75 -5.82 12.01 -18.09
C ALA A 75 -6.99 11.66 -17.16
N ALA A 76 -6.73 11.46 -15.86
CA ALA A 76 -7.78 11.21 -14.86
C ALA A 76 -8.68 12.44 -14.63
N ILE A 77 -8.11 13.65 -14.62
CA ILE A 77 -8.87 14.91 -14.55
C ILE A 77 -9.72 15.08 -15.80
N ALA A 78 -9.13 14.90 -16.99
CA ALA A 78 -9.82 15.02 -18.26
C ALA A 78 -10.94 13.99 -18.41
N SER A 79 -10.70 12.72 -18.05
CA SER A 79 -11.73 11.67 -18.12
C SER A 79 -12.87 11.93 -17.13
N THR A 80 -12.57 12.49 -15.97
CA THR A 80 -13.61 12.92 -15.01
C THR A 80 -14.40 14.11 -15.53
N ALA A 81 -13.73 15.13 -16.10
CA ALA A 81 -14.42 16.29 -16.65
C ALA A 81 -15.34 15.90 -17.83
N LEU A 82 -14.85 15.05 -18.74
CA LEU A 82 -15.64 14.51 -19.85
C LEU A 82 -16.76 13.60 -19.35
N GLY A 83 -16.50 12.75 -18.35
CA GLY A 83 -17.54 11.89 -17.79
C GLY A 83 -18.70 12.66 -17.17
N ALA A 84 -18.43 13.83 -16.58
CA ALA A 84 -19.46 14.69 -16.00
C ALA A 84 -20.46 15.22 -17.03
N THR A 85 -20.03 15.44 -18.28
CA THR A 85 -20.90 15.96 -19.36
C THR A 85 -21.81 14.90 -19.97
N LEU A 86 -21.55 13.61 -19.69
CA LEU A 86 -22.28 12.47 -20.28
C LEU A 86 -23.50 12.03 -19.45
N ASN A 87 -23.90 12.81 -18.46
CA ASN A 87 -24.98 12.49 -17.51
C ASN A 87 -24.96 11.03 -17.02
N PRO A 88 -23.88 10.61 -16.36
CA PRO A 88 -23.62 9.22 -16.04
C PRO A 88 -24.63 8.66 -15.04
N ILE A 89 -25.14 7.46 -15.33
CA ILE A 89 -26.06 6.77 -14.42
C ILE A 89 -25.40 6.42 -13.08
N GLU A 90 -26.24 6.36 -12.06
CA GLU A 90 -25.89 5.76 -10.79
C GLU A 90 -25.55 4.28 -10.98
N LEU A 91 -24.50 3.83 -10.28
CA LEU A 91 -24.08 2.43 -10.32
C LEU A 91 -24.08 1.92 -8.90
N ARG A 92 -24.91 0.90 -8.62
CA ARG A 92 -25.04 0.28 -7.29
C ARG A 92 -25.39 1.29 -6.18
N GLY A 93 -26.28 2.24 -6.48
CA GLY A 93 -26.72 3.28 -5.55
C GLY A 93 -25.65 4.33 -5.22
N VAL A 94 -24.64 4.44 -6.08
CA VAL A 94 -23.56 5.41 -5.92
C VAL A 94 -23.59 6.41 -7.07
N GLU A 95 -23.76 7.68 -6.71
CA GLU A 95 -23.68 8.82 -7.62
C GLU A 95 -22.28 9.00 -8.22
N TYR A 96 -22.25 9.65 -9.38
CA TYR A 96 -21.03 9.87 -10.13
C TYR A 96 -19.95 10.63 -9.34
N TRP A 97 -20.31 11.70 -8.64
CA TRP A 97 -19.37 12.49 -7.85
C TRP A 97 -18.79 11.77 -6.66
N GLU A 98 -19.55 10.88 -6.02
CA GLU A 98 -18.97 10.04 -4.99
C GLU A 98 -17.94 9.06 -5.55
N ARG A 99 -18.18 8.50 -6.76
CA ARG A 99 -17.19 7.64 -7.45
C ARG A 99 -15.93 8.43 -7.81
N ALA A 100 -16.11 9.63 -8.37
CA ALA A 100 -15.01 10.50 -8.75
C ALA A 100 -14.14 10.87 -7.52
N VAL A 101 -14.76 11.30 -6.42
CA VAL A 101 -14.05 11.61 -5.18
C VAL A 101 -13.27 10.39 -4.67
N ARG A 102 -13.88 9.20 -4.65
CA ARG A 102 -13.17 7.95 -4.27
C ARG A 102 -11.98 7.63 -5.19
N ALA A 103 -12.11 7.88 -6.49
CA ALA A 103 -11.02 7.71 -7.44
C ALA A 103 -9.86 8.68 -7.16
N PHE A 104 -10.16 9.96 -6.90
CA PHE A 104 -9.13 10.95 -6.55
C PHE A 104 -8.48 10.69 -5.19
N ILE A 105 -9.23 10.19 -4.20
CA ILE A 105 -8.65 9.73 -2.93
C ILE A 105 -7.66 8.59 -3.18
N THR A 106 -8.01 7.64 -4.05
CA THR A 106 -7.12 6.52 -4.43
C THR A 106 -5.86 7.02 -5.13
N LEU A 107 -6.00 7.99 -6.06
CA LEU A 107 -4.87 8.65 -6.71
C LEU A 107 -3.97 9.36 -5.69
N ALA A 108 -4.55 10.10 -4.76
CA ALA A 108 -3.81 10.82 -3.71
C ALA A 108 -3.03 9.86 -2.81
N ILE A 109 -3.61 8.71 -2.45
CA ILE A 109 -2.91 7.65 -1.72
C ILE A 109 -1.74 7.10 -2.54
N GLY A 110 -1.96 6.79 -3.83
CA GLY A 110 -0.89 6.33 -4.72
C GLY A 110 0.25 7.35 -4.84
N LEU A 111 -0.10 8.63 -4.99
CA LEU A 111 0.85 9.74 -5.06
C LEU A 111 1.65 9.89 -3.75
N ALA A 112 1.02 9.70 -2.60
CA ALA A 112 1.66 9.72 -1.29
C ALA A 112 2.76 8.64 -1.18
N PHE A 113 2.47 7.40 -1.59
CA PHE A 113 3.48 6.34 -1.63
C PHE A 113 4.59 6.65 -2.63
N PHE A 114 4.24 7.15 -3.83
CA PHE A 114 5.21 7.52 -4.85
C PHE A 114 6.17 8.61 -4.36
N LEU A 115 5.66 9.68 -3.76
CA LEU A 115 6.44 10.79 -3.21
C LEU A 115 7.38 10.33 -2.09
N ALA A 116 6.87 9.53 -1.15
CA ALA A 116 7.68 8.99 -0.07
C ALA A 116 8.80 8.09 -0.62
N ALA A 117 8.49 7.20 -1.55
CA ALA A 117 9.49 6.36 -2.20
C ALA A 117 10.54 7.19 -2.94
N ALA A 118 10.12 8.24 -3.66
CA ALA A 118 11.00 9.15 -4.39
C ALA A 118 11.98 9.90 -3.48
N TRP A 119 11.53 10.37 -2.31
CA TRP A 119 12.40 11.03 -1.33
C TRP A 119 13.28 10.07 -0.55
N MET A 120 12.80 8.87 -0.25
CA MET A 120 13.51 7.91 0.59
C MET A 120 14.50 7.03 -0.17
N ASN A 121 14.56 7.11 -1.51
CA ASN A 121 15.39 6.27 -2.38
C ASN A 121 16.18 7.11 -3.40
N GLN A 122 17.05 8.00 -2.94
CA GLN A 122 17.85 8.87 -3.81
C GLN A 122 19.21 8.31 -4.18
N ASN A 123 19.68 7.28 -3.46
CA ASN A 123 20.96 6.64 -3.73
C ASN A 123 20.90 5.13 -3.44
N GLU A 124 21.94 4.41 -3.85
CA GLU A 124 21.99 2.94 -3.76
C GLU A 124 21.87 2.43 -2.32
N GLU A 125 22.53 3.08 -1.35
CA GLU A 125 22.43 2.69 0.07
C GLU A 125 20.98 2.76 0.57
N GLN A 126 20.27 3.83 0.20
CA GLN A 126 18.87 4.03 0.55
C GLN A 126 17.96 3.00 -0.11
N VAL A 127 18.22 2.67 -1.39
CA VAL A 127 17.49 1.59 -2.08
C VAL A 127 17.72 0.27 -1.38
N LYS A 128 18.97 -0.10 -1.07
CA LYS A 128 19.30 -1.33 -0.33
C LYS A 128 18.59 -1.40 1.02
N PHE A 129 18.55 -0.28 1.74
CA PHE A 129 17.79 -0.17 2.99
C PHE A 129 16.30 -0.46 2.78
N SER A 130 15.68 0.16 1.77
CA SER A 130 14.27 -0.05 1.44
C SER A 130 13.98 -1.50 1.05
N VAL A 131 14.78 -2.08 0.16
CA VAL A 131 14.56 -3.46 -0.28
C VAL A 131 14.72 -4.42 0.89
N ARG A 132 15.69 -4.22 1.79
CA ARG A 132 15.82 -5.05 3.00
C ARG A 132 14.53 -5.06 3.83
N TRP A 133 13.96 -3.89 4.13
CA TRP A 133 12.72 -3.81 4.91
C TRP A 133 11.50 -4.33 4.14
N LEU A 134 11.48 -4.14 2.83
CA LEU A 134 10.48 -4.76 1.96
C LEU A 134 10.54 -6.30 2.05
N MET A 135 11.74 -6.88 2.03
CA MET A 135 11.92 -8.33 2.18
C MET A 135 11.52 -8.84 3.57
N VAL A 136 11.72 -8.04 4.63
CA VAL A 136 11.18 -8.40 5.96
C VAL A 136 9.65 -8.47 5.92
N GLY A 137 9.00 -7.51 5.24
CA GLY A 137 7.55 -7.55 4.99
C GLY A 137 7.12 -8.80 4.22
N LEU A 138 7.86 -9.19 3.19
CA LEU A 138 7.63 -10.43 2.42
C LEU A 138 7.72 -11.67 3.31
N VAL A 139 8.78 -11.78 4.13
CA VAL A 139 8.98 -12.92 5.04
C VAL A 139 7.78 -13.04 5.98
N GLY A 140 7.37 -11.93 6.61
CA GLY A 140 6.17 -11.94 7.46
C GLY A 140 4.93 -12.42 6.69
N HIS A 141 4.75 -11.92 5.46
CA HIS A 141 3.61 -12.27 4.61
C HIS A 141 3.58 -13.76 4.26
N ILE A 142 4.73 -14.35 3.92
CA ILE A 142 4.87 -15.79 3.63
C ILE A 142 4.67 -16.62 4.89
N LEU A 143 5.27 -16.25 6.01
CA LEU A 143 5.13 -16.99 7.27
C LEU A 143 3.66 -17.08 7.71
N TRP A 144 2.95 -15.95 7.69
CA TRP A 144 1.54 -15.94 8.02
C TRP A 144 0.70 -16.70 6.99
N GLY A 145 1.03 -16.59 5.70
CA GLY A 145 0.41 -17.41 4.66
C GLY A 145 0.63 -18.92 4.86
N GLY A 146 1.81 -19.33 5.32
CA GLY A 146 2.14 -20.71 5.66
C GLY A 146 1.36 -21.22 6.88
N ILE A 147 1.22 -20.39 7.91
CA ILE A 147 0.38 -20.69 9.09
C ILE A 147 -1.08 -20.86 8.67
N GLN A 148 -1.60 -19.97 7.82
CA GLN A 148 -2.95 -20.11 7.25
C GLN A 148 -3.09 -21.40 6.44
N LEU A 149 -2.11 -21.73 5.58
CA LEU A 149 -2.13 -22.95 4.78
C LEU A 149 -2.20 -24.18 5.67
N TYR A 150 -1.33 -24.27 6.68
CA TYR A 150 -1.32 -25.36 7.63
C TYR A 150 -2.66 -25.44 8.38
N GLY A 151 -3.07 -24.37 9.07
CA GLY A 151 -4.27 -24.42 9.90
C GLY A 151 -5.56 -24.70 9.12
N LEU A 152 -5.68 -24.21 7.88
CA LEU A 152 -6.83 -24.49 7.01
C LEU A 152 -6.92 -25.95 6.55
N ASN A 153 -5.79 -26.66 6.46
CA ASN A 153 -5.77 -28.07 6.08
C ASN A 153 -6.03 -29.01 7.28
N TYR A 154 -5.67 -28.59 8.50
CA TYR A 154 -5.84 -29.39 9.73
C TYR A 154 -7.08 -29.03 10.56
N GLY A 155 -7.92 -28.09 10.11
CA GLY A 155 -9.21 -27.78 10.74
C GLY A 155 -9.22 -26.59 11.72
N TYR A 156 -8.10 -25.90 11.91
CA TYR A 156 -7.93 -24.76 12.83
C TYR A 156 -8.48 -23.42 12.27
N ARG A 157 -9.64 -23.46 11.60
CA ARG A 157 -10.18 -22.27 10.93
C ARG A 157 -10.64 -21.21 11.93
N ALA A 158 -11.22 -21.61 13.06
CA ALA A 158 -11.81 -20.67 14.01
C ALA A 158 -10.72 -19.81 14.65
N GLU A 159 -9.64 -20.45 15.08
CA GLU A 159 -8.45 -19.87 15.69
C GLU A 159 -7.74 -18.93 14.71
N LEU A 160 -7.52 -19.39 13.48
CA LEU A 160 -6.92 -18.54 12.46
C LEU A 160 -7.79 -17.32 12.12
N ARG A 161 -9.12 -17.48 12.16
CA ARG A 161 -10.04 -16.37 11.94
C ARG A 161 -9.95 -15.35 13.08
N GLU A 162 -9.93 -15.80 14.33
CA GLU A 162 -9.77 -14.93 15.50
C GLU A 162 -8.48 -14.13 15.40
N ILE A 163 -7.35 -14.78 15.07
CA ILE A 163 -6.06 -14.11 14.90
C ILE A 163 -6.11 -13.10 13.73
N GLN A 164 -6.65 -13.50 12.57
CA GLN A 164 -6.77 -12.61 11.41
C GLN A 164 -7.61 -11.37 11.77
N GLU A 165 -8.70 -11.56 12.50
CA GLU A 165 -9.62 -10.50 12.91
C GLU A 165 -9.02 -9.54 13.95
N LEU A 166 -7.92 -9.89 14.63
CA LEU A 166 -7.21 -8.95 15.50
C LEU A 166 -6.71 -7.71 14.75
N PHE A 167 -6.32 -7.88 13.49
CA PHE A 167 -5.76 -6.80 12.67
C PHE A 167 -6.54 -6.54 11.39
N SER A 168 -7.33 -7.49 10.88
CA SER A 168 -8.08 -7.39 9.62
C SER A 168 -9.57 -7.08 9.84
N MET A 169 -10.16 -6.28 8.96
CA MET A 169 -11.63 -6.09 8.90
C MET A 169 -12.37 -7.37 8.53
N ARG A 170 -11.72 -8.28 7.79
CA ARG A 170 -12.32 -9.54 7.31
C ARG A 170 -11.55 -10.74 7.83
N GLY A 171 -12.28 -11.75 8.28
CA GLY A 171 -11.74 -13.08 8.58
C GLY A 171 -11.33 -13.85 7.32
N LEU A 172 -11.00 -15.13 7.49
CA LEU A 172 -10.54 -15.98 6.38
C LEU A 172 -11.64 -16.30 5.35
N VAL A 173 -11.24 -16.40 4.07
CA VAL A 173 -12.13 -16.82 2.98
C VAL A 173 -12.59 -18.27 3.19
N GLN A 174 -13.86 -18.57 2.92
CA GLN A 174 -14.45 -19.89 3.15
C GLN A 174 -13.74 -21.04 2.38
N ASN A 175 -13.14 -20.77 1.22
CA ASN A 175 -12.68 -21.81 0.27
C ASN A 175 -11.24 -22.33 0.51
N ARG A 176 -10.76 -22.43 1.75
CA ARG A 176 -9.38 -22.85 2.12
C ARG A 176 -8.28 -22.06 1.39
N ARG A 177 -8.56 -20.84 0.94
CA ARG A 177 -7.60 -19.99 0.23
C ARG A 177 -6.79 -19.17 1.23
N VAL A 178 -5.49 -19.13 1.01
CA VAL A 178 -4.53 -18.34 1.78
C VAL A 178 -4.51 -16.91 1.26
N SER A 179 -4.59 -15.94 2.16
CA SER A 179 -4.49 -14.50 1.82
C SER A 179 -3.28 -13.83 2.47
N GLY A 180 -2.53 -14.54 3.34
CA GLY A 180 -1.51 -13.92 4.16
C GLY A 180 -2.09 -12.75 4.94
N PHE A 181 -1.36 -11.64 4.99
CA PHE A 181 -1.84 -10.39 5.61
C PHE A 181 -2.79 -9.59 4.72
N ALA A 182 -3.01 -10.03 3.48
CA ALA A 182 -3.85 -9.33 2.56
C ALA A 182 -5.34 -9.64 2.83
N PHE A 183 -6.21 -8.72 2.40
CA PHE A 183 -7.66 -8.89 2.49
C PHE A 183 -8.16 -10.09 1.71
N GLU A 184 -7.59 -10.34 0.52
CA GLU A 184 -7.98 -11.43 -0.37
C GLU A 184 -6.75 -12.15 -0.98
N PRO A 185 -6.89 -13.45 -1.34
CA PRO A 185 -5.82 -14.22 -1.98
C PRO A 185 -5.26 -13.61 -3.27
N SER A 186 -6.11 -12.95 -4.05
CA SER A 186 -5.68 -12.25 -5.28
C SER A 186 -4.74 -11.07 -4.99
N TRP A 187 -4.90 -10.41 -3.83
CA TRP A 187 -4.06 -9.30 -3.43
C TRP A 187 -2.70 -9.78 -2.94
N LEU A 188 -2.65 -10.92 -2.24
CA LEU A 188 -1.38 -11.63 -1.94
C LEU A 188 -0.62 -11.91 -3.24
N ALA A 189 -1.28 -12.53 -4.23
CA ALA A 189 -0.67 -12.82 -5.52
C ALA A 189 -0.18 -11.54 -6.24
N GLY A 190 -1.00 -10.48 -6.24
CA GLY A 190 -0.65 -9.19 -6.82
C GLY A 190 0.57 -8.54 -6.14
N GLN A 191 0.64 -8.56 -4.81
CA GLN A 191 1.78 -8.04 -4.06
C GLN A 191 3.05 -8.85 -4.34
N LEU A 192 2.95 -10.18 -4.43
CA LEU A 192 4.08 -11.01 -4.81
C LEU A 192 4.58 -10.67 -6.22
N ALA A 193 3.69 -10.65 -7.21
CA ALA A 193 4.06 -10.45 -8.61
C ALA A 193 4.60 -9.04 -8.92
N VAL A 194 3.96 -8.01 -8.40
CA VAL A 194 4.26 -6.61 -8.78
C VAL A 194 5.27 -5.98 -7.84
N LEU A 195 5.22 -6.29 -6.54
CA LEU A 195 6.04 -5.63 -5.54
C LEU A 195 7.23 -6.49 -5.12
N TYR A 196 7.02 -7.73 -4.66
CA TYR A 196 8.10 -8.46 -3.99
C TYR A 196 9.04 -9.21 -4.93
N LEU A 197 8.52 -9.96 -5.90
CA LEU A 197 9.33 -10.82 -6.78
C LEU A 197 10.34 -10.04 -7.62
N PRO A 198 10.02 -8.87 -8.22
CA PRO A 198 11.02 -8.11 -8.99
C PRO A 198 12.25 -7.75 -8.16
N TRP A 199 12.05 -7.32 -6.91
CA TRP A 199 13.15 -6.98 -6.01
C TRP A 199 13.88 -8.21 -5.47
N LEU A 200 13.17 -9.31 -5.18
CA LEU A 200 13.79 -10.55 -4.75
C LEU A 200 14.72 -11.11 -5.84
N VAL A 201 14.23 -11.17 -7.08
CA VAL A 201 15.02 -11.61 -8.25
C VAL A 201 16.21 -10.68 -8.45
N ALA A 202 16.00 -9.36 -8.39
CA ALA A 202 17.08 -8.39 -8.50
C ALA A 202 18.15 -8.61 -7.44
N GLN A 203 17.78 -8.87 -6.17
CA GLN A 203 18.74 -9.18 -5.11
C GLN A 203 19.53 -10.45 -5.40
N ILE A 204 18.87 -11.53 -5.81
CA ILE A 204 19.54 -12.82 -6.11
C ILE A 204 20.51 -12.70 -7.28
N LEU A 205 20.19 -11.87 -8.29
CA LEU A 205 21.03 -11.69 -9.48
C LEU A 205 22.19 -10.71 -9.27
N THR A 206 22.14 -9.88 -8.23
CA THR A 206 23.16 -8.85 -7.95
C THR A 206 24.04 -9.17 -6.73
N THR A 207 23.78 -10.28 -6.05
CA THR A 207 24.69 -10.92 -5.07
C THR A 207 25.70 -11.81 -5.76
#